data_AF-I2CQH2-F1
#
_entry.id   AF-I2CQH2-F1
#
_cell.length_a   1.000
_cell.length_b   1.000
_cell.length_c   1.000
_cell.angle_alpha   90.00
_cell.angle_beta   90.00
_cell.angle_gamma   90.00
#
_symmetry.space_group_name_H-M   'P 1'
#
loop_
_entity.id
_entity.type
_entity.pdbx_description
1 polymer ?
#
loop_
_entity_poly.entity_id
_entity_poly.type
_entity_poly.pdbx_seq_one_letter_code
_entity_poly.pdbx_strand_id
1 'polypeptide(L)'
;LFDQRFLELALWEKHGLQVVRLSLEEVARRCRLAPGPTQALWLDGRHELAVVYFRAGYTPADFGSPLAWDARLLIEASAAVKCPTLGYQLAGTKK
;
A
#
# COMPACT_ATOMS: atom_id res chain seq x y z
N LEU A 1 -6.21 -11.03 11.71
CA LEU A 1 -4.97 -11.72 11.29
C LEU A 1 -5.28 -12.86 10.31
N PHE A 2 -6.14 -13.82 10.68
CA PHE A 2 -6.45 -14.99 9.86
C PHE A 2 -7.09 -14.67 8.50
N ASP A 3 -8.04 -13.74 8.44
CA ASP A 3 -8.68 -13.30 7.19
C ASP A 3 -7.69 -12.87 6.10
N GLN A 4 -6.71 -12.03 6.47
CA GLN A 4 -5.68 -11.57 5.52
C GLN A 4 -4.77 -12.71 5.07
N ARG A 5 -4.48 -13.66 5.95
CA ARG A 5 -3.64 -14.82 5.62
C ARG A 5 -4.31 -15.74 4.60
N PHE A 6 -5.64 -15.91 4.67
CA PHE A 6 -6.36 -16.67 3.66
C PHE A 6 -6.32 -16.01 2.28
N LEU A 7 -6.43 -14.67 2.21
CA LEU A 7 -6.26 -13.93 0.96
C LEU A 7 -4.84 -14.08 0.39
N GLU A 8 -3.82 -13.96 1.24
CA GLU A 8 -2.41 -14.19 0.87
C GLU A 8 -2.19 -15.59 0.28
N LEU A 9 -2.70 -16.62 0.96
CA LEU A 9 -2.60 -18.00 0.49
C LEU A 9 -3.33 -18.21 -0.83
N ALA A 10 -4.55 -17.68 -0.96
CA ALA A 10 -5.32 -17.81 -2.20
C ALA A 10 -4.63 -17.12 -3.39
N LEU A 11 -4.03 -15.94 -3.18
CA LEU A 11 -3.25 -15.24 -4.20
C LEU A 11 -2.01 -16.03 -4.62
N TRP A 12 -1.33 -16.67 -3.67
CA TRP A 12 -0.19 -17.52 -3.96
C TRP A 12 -0.59 -18.81 -4.69
N GLU A 13 -1.51 -19.59 -4.12
CA GLU A 13 -1.86 -20.93 -4.63
C GLU A 13 -2.56 -20.88 -5.98
N LYS A 14 -3.41 -19.87 -6.22
CA LYS A 14 -4.21 -19.78 -7.46
C LYS A 14 -3.56 -18.92 -8.55
N HIS A 15 -2.72 -17.95 -8.17
CA HIS A 15 -2.21 -16.94 -9.10
C HIS A 15 -0.69 -16.77 -9.05
N GLY A 16 0.03 -17.43 -8.14
CA GLY A 16 1.48 -17.30 -7.99
C GLY A 16 1.94 -15.91 -7.56
N LEU A 17 1.04 -15.10 -7.01
CA LEU A 17 1.33 -13.71 -6.64
C LEU A 17 1.90 -13.62 -5.23
N GLN A 18 3.02 -12.92 -5.09
CA GLN A 18 3.65 -12.66 -3.80
C GLN A 18 2.98 -11.49 -3.09
N VAL A 19 2.79 -11.62 -1.78
CA VAL A 19 2.23 -10.58 -0.92
C VAL A 19 3.21 -10.24 0.18
N VAL A 20 3.44 -8.95 0.37
CA VAL A 20 4.22 -8.41 1.49
C VAL A 20 3.31 -7.56 2.37
N ARG A 21 3.50 -7.65 3.68
CA ARG A 21 2.76 -6.85 4.67
C ARG A 21 3.70 -5.78 5.18
N LEU A 22 3.28 -4.52 5.06
CA LEU A 22 4.04 -3.36 5.51
C LEU A 22 3.12 -2.42 6.27
N SER A 23 3.62 -1.89 7.38
CA SER A 23 3.05 -0.70 8.02
C SER A 23 3.35 0.55 7.19
N LEU A 24 2.59 1.63 7.42
CA LEU A 24 2.85 2.90 6.73
C LEU A 24 4.27 3.42 7.01
N GLU A 25 4.77 3.29 8.24
CA GLU A 25 6.14 3.71 8.56
C GLU A 25 7.20 2.90 7.80
N GLU A 26 7.00 1.59 7.64
CA GLU A 26 7.90 0.76 6.86
C GLU A 26 7.89 1.15 5.38
N VAL A 27 6.72 1.46 4.83
CA VAL A 27 6.60 1.98 3.46
C VAL A 27 7.39 3.28 3.29
N ALA A 28 7.24 4.25 4.19
CA ALA A 28 8.02 5.49 4.12
C ALA A 28 9.54 5.24 4.16
N ARG A 29 9.99 4.26 4.94
CA ARG A 29 11.43 3.97 5.08
C ARG A 29 12.00 3.18 3.92
N ARG A 30 11.27 2.20 3.42
CA ARG A 30 11.77 1.14 2.51
C ARG A 30 11.31 1.28 1.07
N CYS A 31 10.22 1.99 0.82
CA CYS A 31 9.70 2.16 -0.52
C CYS A 31 10.15 3.47 -1.16
N ARG A 32 10.43 3.45 -2.46
CA ARG A 32 10.79 4.62 -3.27
C ARG A 32 10.10 4.55 -4.61
N LEU A 33 9.90 5.70 -5.26
CA LEU A 33 9.47 5.72 -6.66
C LEU A 33 10.66 5.43 -7.57
N ALA A 34 10.42 4.72 -8.66
CA ALA A 34 11.39 4.54 -9.72
C ALA A 34 11.79 5.92 -10.29
N PRO A 35 13.07 6.11 -10.66
CA PRO A 35 13.46 7.28 -11.43
C PRO A 35 12.79 7.23 -12.81
N GLY A 36 12.26 8.38 -13.25
CA GLY A 36 11.63 8.51 -14.55
C GLY A 36 10.10 8.63 -14.50
N PRO A 37 9.42 8.60 -15.67
CA PRO A 37 8.02 8.98 -15.78
C PRO A 37 7.03 7.90 -15.30
N THR A 38 7.49 6.66 -15.08
CA THR A 38 6.61 5.53 -14.77
C THR A 38 6.08 5.53 -13.35
N GLN A 39 6.74 6.23 -12.41
CA GLN A 39 6.33 6.32 -11.00
C GLN A 39 6.05 4.96 -10.35
N ALA A 40 6.76 3.90 -10.77
CA ALA A 40 6.63 2.56 -10.20
C ALA A 40 7.08 2.58 -8.73
N LEU A 41 6.37 1.88 -7.85
CA LEU A 41 6.69 1.82 -6.42
C LEU A 41 7.62 0.64 -6.14
N TRP A 42 8.83 0.89 -5.66
CA TRP A 42 9.82 -0.14 -5.40
C TRP A 42 10.06 -0.34 -3.91
N LEU A 43 10.01 -1.59 -3.46
CA LEU A 43 10.41 -2.02 -2.12
C LEU A 43 11.88 -2.45 -2.11
N ASP A 44 12.68 -1.80 -1.27
CA ASP A 44 14.12 -2.07 -1.07
C ASP A 44 14.94 -2.11 -2.38
N GLY A 45 14.46 -1.44 -3.44
CA GLY A 45 15.07 -1.44 -4.78
C GLY A 45 15.07 -2.81 -5.49
N ARG A 46 14.30 -3.79 -4.99
CA ARG A 46 14.31 -5.17 -5.51
C ARG A 46 12.98 -5.62 -6.08
N HIS A 47 11.88 -5.15 -5.50
CA HIS A 47 10.54 -5.61 -5.84
C HIS A 47 9.66 -4.43 -6.21
N GLU A 48 9.09 -4.46 -7.40
CA GLU A 48 8.04 -3.51 -7.80
C GLU A 48 6.70 -3.93 -7.19
N LEU A 49 5.99 -2.98 -6.58
CA LEU A 49 4.68 -3.16 -5.97
C LEU A 49 3.59 -2.73 -6.96
N ALA A 50 2.92 -3.70 -7.57
CA ALA A 50 1.87 -3.43 -8.55
C ALA A 50 0.52 -3.04 -7.91
N VAL A 51 0.21 -3.56 -6.71
CA VAL A 51 -1.06 -3.34 -6.00
C VAL A 51 -0.79 -3.02 -4.54
N VAL A 52 -1.44 -1.97 -4.03
CA VAL A 52 -1.48 -1.64 -2.60
C VAL A 52 -2.89 -1.84 -2.08
N TYR A 53 -3.06 -2.88 -1.25
CA TYR A 53 -4.31 -3.21 -0.59
C TYR A 53 -4.29 -2.72 0.85
N PHE A 54 -5.07 -1.68 1.15
CA PHE A 54 -5.08 -1.06 2.47
C PHE A 54 -5.91 -1.90 3.45
N ARG A 55 -5.24 -2.38 4.51
CA ARG A 55 -5.86 -2.96 5.72
C ARG A 55 -5.60 -2.14 6.98
N ALA A 56 -5.18 -0.88 6.78
CA ALA A 56 -4.94 0.16 7.78
C ALA A 56 -5.07 1.53 7.08
N GLY A 57 -5.01 2.63 7.83
CA GLY A 57 -5.13 3.98 7.28
C GLY A 57 -6.57 4.46 7.11
N TYR A 58 -7.50 3.84 7.84
CA TYR A 58 -8.92 4.20 7.87
C TYR A 58 -9.28 5.02 9.11
N THR A 59 -8.40 5.06 10.11
CA THR A 59 -8.60 5.81 11.34
C THR A 59 -7.47 6.79 11.58
N PRO A 60 -7.68 7.93 12.27
CA PRO A 60 -6.60 8.86 12.60
C PRO A 60 -5.47 8.21 13.42
N ALA A 61 -5.77 7.17 14.20
CA ALA A 61 -4.78 6.44 15.00
C ALA A 61 -3.71 5.76 14.13
N ASP A 62 -4.03 5.42 12.88
CA ASP A 62 -3.08 4.86 11.91
C ASP A 62 -2.05 5.90 11.42
N PHE A 63 -2.29 7.18 11.69
CA PHE A 63 -1.48 8.32 11.25
C PHE A 63 -0.82 9.07 12.41
N GLY A 64 -0.39 8.34 13.46
CA GLY A 64 0.27 8.92 14.63
C GLY A 64 1.67 9.50 14.37
N SER A 65 2.25 9.26 13.20
CA SER A 65 3.58 9.71 12.79
C SER A 65 3.54 10.45 11.45
N PRO A 66 4.34 11.52 11.24
CA PRO A 66 4.47 12.16 9.93
C PRO A 66 4.86 11.19 8.81
N LEU A 67 5.65 10.16 9.14
CA LEU A 67 6.04 9.11 8.19
C LEU A 67 4.82 8.37 7.62
N ALA A 68 3.74 8.22 8.40
CA ALA A 68 2.53 7.56 7.92
C ALA A 68 1.83 8.40 6.84
N TRP A 69 1.87 9.72 6.96
CA TRP A 69 1.37 10.65 5.94
C TRP A 69 2.25 10.63 4.69
N ASP A 70 3.57 10.68 4.86
CA ASP A 70 4.52 10.61 3.75
C ASP A 70 4.37 9.29 2.96
N ALA A 71 4.21 8.18 3.66
CA ALA A 71 3.94 6.88 3.04
C ALA A 71 2.63 6.87 2.26
N ARG A 72 1.57 7.47 2.82
CA ARG A 72 0.27 7.51 2.14
C ARG A 72 0.35 8.36 0.87
N LEU A 73 1.05 9.49 0.93
CA LEU A 73 1.29 10.34 -0.24
C LEU A 73 2.15 9.61 -1.28
N LEU A 74 3.22 8.93 -0.86
CA LEU A 74 4.09 8.14 -1.73
C LEU A 74 3.32 7.06 -2.49
N ILE A 75 2.46 6.30 -1.79
CA ILE A 75 1.60 5.29 -2.43
C ILE A 75 0.64 5.94 -3.42
N GLU A 76 0.00 7.05 -3.05
CA GLU A 76 -1.00 7.69 -3.90
C GLU A 76 -0.38 8.28 -5.18
N ALA A 77 0.82 8.84 -5.06
CA ALA A 77 1.60 9.36 -6.18
C ALA A 77 2.21 8.27 -7.07
N SER A 78 2.23 7.01 -6.63
CA SER A 78 2.76 5.90 -7.42
C SER A 78 1.75 5.36 -8.45
N ALA A 79 2.29 4.68 -9.47
CA ALA A 79 1.50 3.97 -10.47
C ALA A 79 0.86 2.66 -9.98
N ALA A 80 1.15 2.24 -8.73
CA ALA A 80 0.51 1.06 -8.15
C ALA A 80 -1.02 1.23 -8.14
N VAL A 81 -1.77 0.14 -8.29
CA VAL A 81 -3.23 0.12 -8.15
C VAL A 81 -3.58 0.15 -6.66
N LYS A 82 -4.39 1.13 -6.24
CA LYS A 82 -4.75 1.33 -4.83
C LYS A 82 -6.13 0.77 -4.55
N CYS A 83 -6.25 -0.02 -3.50
CA CYS A 83 -7.52 -0.57 -3.02
C CYS A 83 -7.70 -0.21 -1.54
N PRO A 84 -8.42 0.88 -1.21
CA PRO A 84 -8.98 1.90 -2.12
C PRO A 84 -7.96 3.00 -2.50
N THR A 85 -8.26 3.74 -3.57
CA THR A 85 -7.64 5.06 -3.83
C THR A 85 -8.10 6.08 -2.78
N LEU A 86 -7.42 7.23 -2.67
CA LEU A 86 -7.86 8.30 -1.77
C LEU A 86 -9.27 8.79 -2.11
N GLY A 87 -9.60 8.91 -3.41
CA GLY A 87 -10.94 9.28 -3.86
C GLY A 87 -12.02 8.28 -3.41
N TYR A 88 -11.76 6.97 -3.52
CA TYR A 88 -12.67 5.94 -3.04
C TYR A 88 -12.82 5.97 -1.51
N GLN A 89 -11.73 6.21 -0.77
CA GLN A 89 -11.79 6.35 0.68
C GLN A 89 -12.69 7.53 1.09
N LEU A 90 -12.54 8.69 0.44
CA LEU A 90 -13.35 9.86 0.73
C LEU A 90 -14.82 9.66 0.37
N ALA A 91 -15.11 8.99 -0.75
CA ALA A 91 -16.48 8.67 -1.14
C ALA A 91 -17.23 7.80 -0.12
N GLY A 92 -16.51 6.98 0.67
CA GLY A 92 -17.07 6.14 1.73
C GLY A 92 -17.34 6.85 3.05
N THR A 93 -17.02 8.14 3.17
CA THR A 93 -17.24 8.91 4.41
C THR A 93 -18.72 9.20 4.62
N LYS A 94 -19.20 9.02 5.86
CA LYS A 94 -20.47 9.61 6.28
C LYS A 94 -20.23 11.10 6.46
N LYS A 95 -20.95 11.93 5.71
CA LYS A 95 -20.98 13.39 5.88
C LYS A 95 -21.94 13.78 6.99
#